data_AF-A0A6M7WUY1-F1
#
_entry.id   AF-A0A6M7WUY1-F1
#
_cell.length_a   1.000
_cell.length_b   1.000
_cell.length_c   1.000
_cell.angle_alpha   90.00
_cell.angle_beta   90.00
_cell.angle_gamma   90.00
#
_symmetry.space_group_name_H-M   'P 1'
#
loop_
_entity.id
_entity.type
_entity.pdbx_description
1 polymer ?
#
loop_
_entity_poly.entity_id
_entity_poly.type
_entity_poly.pdbx_seq_one_letter_code
_entity_poly.pdbx_strand_id
1 'polypeptide(L)'
;MSTKRVVRQLMAVVAADVAGYSRLMAADEEGTLADMKSHRRALIDPKIRQHRGRIVKTTGDGMLLEFASVVDAVRCAVDVQRGMIARNETVAQEKRIEFRIGINVGDIIIDDGDIYGDGVNVAARLEGIAEPGGIFISRQVFDQVDGKLALRVRKLGSRNLKNIAKPVEVFAIDQMGRSDEAPERDRAEQAIQKVKYCRAPDGVRLAYAISGSGPILVKSANWMNHLEYDWESPIWRHVFRGLSRDHTLIRYDARGNGMSDWDVDELSLDAWVSDLETIVDAAGVQRFPLLGMSQGCAISVAYAVRYPERVSHLVLYGGFALGGKKRAPAEKERRNAMTTLMRLGWGADNPSFRQMFTGLFIPGGTHEQADIFNELQRRTTSPECAARYFDVVGDFDITHRLADVKVPTLVMHARGDLMVPIEAGRQLAAGIPGARFIAFEGQNHLFLEHEPASDRFFEEIRLFLSG
;
A
#
# COMPACT_ATOMS: atom_id res chain seq x y z
N MET A 1 55.92 -11.32 37.63
CA MET A 1 54.62 -10.63 37.37
C MET A 1 54.23 -10.94 35.94
N SER A 2 53.25 -11.82 35.74
CA SER A 2 52.74 -12.17 34.41
C SER A 2 52.03 -10.94 33.83
N THR A 3 52.57 -10.35 32.77
CA THR A 3 51.89 -9.34 31.97
C THR A 3 50.59 -9.95 31.45
N LYS A 4 49.43 -9.57 32.01
CA LYS A 4 48.12 -9.93 31.46
C LYS A 4 48.14 -9.53 29.99
N ARG A 5 48.04 -10.52 29.10
CA ARG A 5 48.08 -10.31 27.66
C ARG A 5 46.78 -9.62 27.28
N VAL A 6 46.86 -8.34 26.92
CA VAL A 6 45.70 -7.56 26.47
C VAL A 6 45.13 -8.24 25.23
N VAL A 7 43.89 -8.71 25.32
CA VAL A 7 43.20 -9.37 24.20
C VAL A 7 42.45 -8.30 23.42
N ARG A 8 42.76 -8.20 22.13
CA ARG A 8 42.11 -7.28 21.18
C ARG A 8 41.31 -8.08 20.17
N GLN A 9 40.04 -7.71 19.98
CA GLN A 9 39.11 -8.39 19.09
C GLN A 9 38.19 -7.39 18.40
N LEU A 10 37.91 -7.63 17.12
CA LEU A 10 36.91 -6.88 16.37
C LEU A 10 35.52 -7.39 16.73
N MET A 11 34.73 -6.58 17.41
CA MET A 11 33.41 -6.95 17.90
C MET A 11 32.36 -5.88 17.55
N ALA A 12 31.10 -6.28 17.47
CA ALA A 12 29.99 -5.34 17.45
C ALA A 12 29.66 -4.94 18.89
N VAL A 13 29.66 -3.63 19.16
CA VAL A 13 29.31 -3.05 20.45
C VAL A 13 27.96 -2.37 20.34
N VAL A 14 27.07 -2.67 21.27
CA VAL A 14 25.75 -2.04 21.40
C VAL A 14 25.70 -1.29 22.71
N ALA A 15 25.48 0.01 22.65
CA ALA A 15 25.12 0.84 23.80
C ALA A 15 23.62 1.12 23.74
N ALA A 16 22.93 0.99 24.86
CA ALA A 16 21.51 1.34 24.96
C ALA A 16 21.21 2.02 26.29
N ASP A 17 20.30 2.98 26.31
CA ASP A 17 19.77 3.62 27.52
C ASP A 17 18.27 3.91 27.40
N VAL A 18 17.64 4.36 28.50
CA VAL A 18 16.23 4.77 28.50
C VAL A 18 16.13 6.28 28.33
N ALA A 19 15.43 6.72 27.28
CA ALA A 19 15.19 8.13 27.02
C ALA A 19 14.41 8.78 28.18
N GLY A 20 14.97 9.84 28.77
CA GLY A 20 14.31 10.58 29.84
C GLY A 20 14.17 9.80 31.15
N TYR A 21 15.05 8.82 31.41
CA TYR A 21 14.98 8.00 32.62
C TYR A 21 14.88 8.80 33.93
N SER A 22 15.66 9.87 34.09
CA SER A 22 15.61 10.71 35.29
C SER A 22 14.22 11.31 35.53
N ARG A 23 13.48 11.63 34.47
CA ARG A 23 12.11 12.15 34.56
C ARG A 23 11.14 11.06 35.02
N LEU A 24 11.28 9.84 34.50
CA LEU A 24 10.47 8.68 34.90
C LEU A 24 10.70 8.36 36.38
N MET A 25 11.97 8.30 36.80
CA MET A 25 12.36 8.08 38.20
C MET A 25 11.83 9.16 39.15
N ALA A 26 11.85 10.43 38.73
CA ALA A 26 11.31 11.52 39.54
C ALA A 26 9.78 11.47 39.68
N ALA A 27 9.08 10.87 38.72
CA ALA A 27 7.62 10.74 38.74
C ALA A 27 7.14 9.50 39.52
N ASP A 28 7.83 8.37 39.38
CA ASP A 28 7.51 7.10 40.03
C ASP A 28 8.75 6.20 40.08
N GLU A 29 9.53 6.31 41.16
CA GLU A 29 10.79 5.59 41.33
C GLU A 29 10.58 4.07 41.41
N GLU A 30 9.66 3.61 42.25
CA GLU A 30 9.40 2.19 42.46
C GLU A 30 8.78 1.53 41.22
N GLY A 31 7.79 2.20 40.60
CA GLY A 31 7.13 1.73 39.37
C GLY A 31 8.10 1.64 38.20
N THR A 32 8.88 2.70 37.95
CA THR A 32 9.86 2.71 36.85
C THR A 32 10.91 1.61 37.00
N LEU A 33 11.40 1.38 38.23
CA LEU A 33 12.36 0.31 38.49
C LEU A 33 11.75 -1.08 38.31
N ALA A 34 10.49 -1.28 38.74
CA ALA A 34 9.76 -2.53 38.59
C ALA A 34 9.50 -2.85 37.11
N ASP A 35 9.04 -1.86 36.34
CA ASP A 35 8.79 -1.98 34.90
C ASP A 35 10.08 -2.28 34.14
N MET A 36 11.17 -1.56 34.44
CA MET A 36 12.47 -1.81 33.81
C MET A 36 12.97 -3.24 34.09
N LYS A 37 12.84 -3.74 35.33
CA LYS A 37 13.15 -5.15 35.66
C LYS A 37 12.26 -6.13 34.91
N SER A 38 10.97 -5.81 34.76
CA SER A 38 10.00 -6.62 34.01
C SER A 38 10.37 -6.72 32.53
N HIS A 39 10.63 -5.59 31.88
CA HIS A 39 11.09 -5.54 30.49
C HIS A 39 12.38 -6.31 30.27
N ARG A 40 13.34 -6.15 31.19
CA ARG A 40 14.60 -6.90 31.13
C ARG A 40 14.40 -8.40 31.20
N ARG A 41 13.65 -8.88 32.19
CA ARG A 41 13.41 -10.31 32.39
C ARG A 41 12.60 -10.93 31.26
N ALA A 42 11.55 -10.23 30.80
CA ALA A 42 10.56 -10.80 29.90
C ALA A 42 10.86 -10.58 28.41
N LEU A 43 11.73 -9.62 28.06
CA LEU A 43 12.02 -9.29 26.67
C LEU A 43 13.52 -9.13 26.39
N ILE A 44 14.20 -8.22 27.10
CA ILE A 44 15.54 -7.78 26.69
C ILE A 44 16.59 -8.88 26.88
N ASP A 45 16.72 -9.43 28.09
CA ASP A 45 17.71 -10.47 28.37
C ASP A 45 17.46 -11.75 27.53
N PRO A 46 16.20 -12.22 27.32
CA PRO A 46 15.93 -13.30 26.37
C PRO A 46 16.38 -13.00 24.94
N LYS A 47 16.12 -11.80 24.41
CA LYS A 47 16.51 -11.42 23.05
C LYS A 47 18.02 -11.32 22.89
N ILE A 48 18.74 -10.80 23.89
CA ILE A 48 20.20 -10.78 23.89
C ILE A 48 20.75 -12.20 23.80
N ARG A 49 20.25 -13.14 24.61
CA ARG A 49 20.68 -14.55 24.56
C ARG A 49 20.33 -15.22 23.23
N GLN A 50 19.12 -14.99 22.72
CA GLN A 50 18.65 -15.52 21.44
C GLN A 50 19.60 -15.16 20.29
N HIS A 51 20.09 -13.91 20.28
CA HIS A 51 21.03 -13.39 19.29
C HIS A 51 22.49 -13.51 19.73
N ARG A 52 22.81 -14.41 20.67
CA ARG A 52 24.19 -14.73 21.08
C ARG A 52 25.01 -13.51 21.55
N GLY A 53 24.33 -12.50 22.10
CA GLY A 53 24.97 -11.33 22.72
C GLY A 53 25.42 -11.61 24.15
N ARG A 54 26.45 -10.89 24.60
CA ARG A 54 26.90 -10.87 25.99
C ARG A 54 26.63 -9.49 26.59
N ILE A 55 25.99 -9.46 27.75
CA ILE A 55 25.88 -8.25 28.57
C ILE A 55 27.25 -8.03 29.22
N VAL A 56 27.92 -6.93 28.88
CA VAL A 56 29.20 -6.55 29.49
C VAL A 56 28.93 -5.90 30.84
N LYS A 57 28.07 -4.88 30.85
CA LYS A 57 27.64 -4.19 32.06
C LYS A 57 26.29 -3.51 31.90
N THR A 58 25.67 -3.21 33.02
CA THR A 58 24.44 -2.42 33.13
C THR A 58 24.70 -1.21 34.01
N THR A 59 24.25 -0.04 33.58
CA THR A 59 24.51 1.25 34.24
C THR A 59 23.17 1.94 34.50
N GLY A 60 22.48 1.56 35.58
CA GLY A 60 21.17 2.13 35.91
C GLY A 60 20.12 1.89 34.81
N ASP A 61 19.94 2.90 33.97
CA ASP A 61 19.08 2.92 32.78
C ASP A 61 19.71 2.33 31.52
N GLY A 62 21.04 2.23 31.51
CA GLY A 62 21.81 1.79 30.35
C GLY A 62 22.33 0.36 30.40
N MET A 63 22.74 -0.13 29.25
CA MET A 63 23.48 -1.37 29.08
C MET A 63 24.52 -1.29 27.97
N LEU A 64 25.61 -2.00 28.18
CA LEU A 64 26.65 -2.20 27.18
C LEU A 64 26.73 -3.68 26.85
N LEU A 65 26.58 -4.00 25.56
CA LEU A 65 26.53 -5.36 25.05
C LEU A 65 27.63 -5.55 24.00
N GLU A 66 28.12 -6.78 23.88
CA GLU A 66 28.99 -7.20 22.79
C GLU A 66 28.40 -8.38 22.01
N PHE A 67 28.70 -8.41 20.71
CA PHE A 67 28.32 -9.49 19.81
C PHE A 67 29.50 -9.81 18.89
N ALA A 68 29.73 -11.10 18.65
CA ALA A 68 30.69 -11.55 17.63
C ALA A 68 30.19 -11.31 16.19
N SER A 69 28.89 -11.10 16.01
CA SER A 69 28.22 -10.89 14.72
C SER A 69 27.48 -9.56 14.71
N VAL A 70 27.79 -8.72 13.73
CA VAL A 70 27.12 -7.43 13.49
C VAL A 70 25.65 -7.64 13.14
N VAL A 71 25.36 -8.68 12.36
CA VAL A 71 24.00 -9.06 11.97
C VAL A 71 23.17 -9.43 13.20
N ASP A 72 23.76 -10.19 14.14
CA ASP A 72 23.08 -10.58 15.38
C ASP A 72 22.87 -9.38 16.31
N ALA A 73 23.84 -8.46 16.40
CA ALA A 73 23.70 -7.22 17.16
C ALA A 73 22.53 -6.36 16.66
N VAL A 74 22.44 -6.18 15.33
CA VAL A 74 21.37 -5.40 14.71
C VAL A 74 20.02 -6.08 14.86
N ARG A 75 19.93 -7.40 14.64
CA ARG A 75 18.69 -8.16 14.87
C ARG A 75 18.22 -8.08 16.32
N CYS A 76 19.14 -8.20 17.28
CA CYS A 76 18.83 -8.05 18.69
C CYS A 76 18.25 -6.67 19.00
N ALA A 77 18.89 -5.60 18.54
CA ALA A 77 18.44 -4.24 18.78
C ALA A 77 17.04 -3.99 18.20
N VAL A 78 16.81 -4.47 16.97
CA VAL A 78 15.51 -4.36 16.29
C VAL A 78 14.42 -5.14 17.04
N ASP A 79 14.68 -6.39 17.44
CA ASP A 79 13.73 -7.21 18.18
C ASP A 79 13.37 -6.60 19.54
N VAL A 80 14.36 -6.07 20.26
CA VAL A 80 14.15 -5.39 21.54
C VAL A 80 13.25 -4.18 21.35
N GLN A 81 13.55 -3.33 20.37
CA GLN A 81 12.76 -2.14 20.15
C GLN A 81 11.32 -2.43 19.72
N ARG A 82 11.09 -3.40 18.82
CA ARG A 82 9.73 -3.82 18.46
C ARG A 82 8.94 -4.36 19.63
N GLY A 83 9.57 -5.19 20.45
CA GLY A 83 8.93 -5.70 21.66
C GLY A 83 8.59 -4.58 22.65
N MET A 84 9.40 -3.51 22.70
CA MET A 84 9.12 -2.34 23.52
C MET A 84 8.00 -1.48 22.95
N ILE A 85 7.94 -1.28 21.63
CA ILE A 85 6.81 -0.61 20.96
C ILE A 85 5.50 -1.31 21.31
N ALA A 86 5.42 -2.63 21.12
CA ALA A 86 4.21 -3.43 21.43
C ALA A 86 3.81 -3.32 22.91
N ARG A 87 4.78 -3.30 23.82
CA ARG A 87 4.53 -3.15 25.26
C ARG A 87 4.08 -1.74 25.66
N ASN A 88 4.39 -0.73 24.87
CA ASN A 88 4.04 0.66 25.11
C ASN A 88 2.69 1.08 24.45
N GLU A 89 2.06 0.22 23.65
CA GLU A 89 0.82 0.54 22.90
C GLU A 89 -0.30 1.06 23.79
N THR A 90 -0.52 0.41 24.94
CA THR A 90 -1.58 0.77 25.90
C THR A 90 -1.07 1.63 27.06
N VAL A 91 0.20 2.04 27.03
CA VAL A 91 0.84 2.84 28.10
C VAL A 91 0.76 4.31 27.72
N ALA A 92 0.32 5.15 28.66
CA ALA A 92 0.28 6.60 28.49
C ALA A 92 1.68 7.15 28.18
N GLN A 93 1.77 8.12 27.27
CA GLN A 93 3.03 8.56 26.65
C GLN A 93 4.09 8.96 27.68
N GLU A 94 3.68 9.63 28.75
CA GLU A 94 4.54 10.12 29.82
C GLU A 94 5.17 9.02 30.68
N LYS A 95 4.61 7.80 30.65
CA LYS A 95 5.08 6.61 31.38
C LYS A 95 5.83 5.59 30.50
N ARG A 96 5.92 5.83 29.19
CA ARG A 96 6.57 4.88 28.27
C ARG A 96 8.06 4.78 28.54
N ILE A 97 8.57 3.54 28.51
CA ILE A 97 10.01 3.26 28.54
C ILE A 97 10.46 3.07 27.09
N GLU A 98 11.23 4.02 26.57
CA GLU A 98 11.71 4.02 25.20
C GLU A 98 13.24 3.98 25.18
N PHE A 99 13.81 2.97 24.54
CA PHE A 99 15.26 2.83 24.48
C PHE A 99 15.86 3.65 23.35
N ARG A 100 17.06 4.19 23.57
CA ARG A 100 17.93 4.70 22.51
C ARG A 100 19.06 3.71 22.34
N ILE A 101 19.40 3.37 21.10
CA ILE A 101 20.40 2.34 20.81
C ILE A 101 21.43 2.85 19.81
N GLY A 102 22.71 2.64 20.12
CA GLY A 102 23.85 2.93 19.25
C GLY A 102 24.66 1.66 18.98
N ILE A 103 24.95 1.37 17.71
CA ILE A 103 25.70 0.18 17.30
C ILE A 103 26.94 0.60 16.50
N ASN A 104 28.09 0.06 16.89
CA ASN A 104 29.34 0.24 16.15
C ASN A 104 30.14 -1.06 16.08
N VAL A 105 30.97 -1.21 15.05
CA VAL A 105 32.00 -2.26 14.98
C VAL A 105 33.35 -1.64 15.26
N GLY A 106 34.14 -2.23 16.13
CA GLY A 106 35.47 -1.71 16.43
C GLY A 106 36.36 -2.73 17.11
N ASP A 107 37.67 -2.49 17.03
CA ASP A 107 38.65 -3.23 17.80
C ASP A 107 38.53 -2.81 19.27
N ILE A 108 38.18 -3.77 20.12
CA ILE A 108 37.98 -3.55 21.56
C ILE A 108 39.03 -4.31 22.36
N ILE A 109 39.43 -3.71 23.47
CA ILE A 109 40.26 -4.33 24.49
C ILE A 109 39.33 -4.99 25.51
N ILE A 110 39.48 -6.29 25.71
CA ILE A 110 38.76 -7.04 26.74
C ILE A 110 39.69 -7.18 27.95
N ASP A 111 39.26 -6.66 29.10
CA ASP A 111 39.98 -6.79 30.37
C ASP A 111 39.00 -6.98 31.54
N ASP A 112 39.26 -8.00 32.36
CA ASP A 112 38.45 -8.38 33.54
C ASP A 112 36.92 -8.39 33.32
N GLY A 113 36.50 -8.82 32.11
CA GLY A 113 35.08 -8.94 31.73
C GLY A 113 34.43 -7.65 31.21
N ASP A 114 35.15 -6.52 31.23
CA ASP A 114 34.74 -5.24 30.64
C ASP A 114 35.35 -5.04 29.25
N ILE A 115 34.85 -4.04 28.52
CA ILE A 115 35.34 -3.66 27.19
C ILE A 115 35.75 -2.19 27.12
N TYR A 116 36.88 -1.93 26.48
CA TYR A 116 37.45 -0.60 26.31
C TYR A 116 37.86 -0.34 24.86
N GLY A 117 37.89 0.94 24.48
CA GLY A 117 38.42 1.38 23.19
C GLY A 117 37.49 2.34 22.47
N ASP A 118 38.00 2.89 21.37
CA ASP A 118 37.27 3.88 20.57
C ASP A 118 35.97 3.33 20.01
N GLY A 119 35.93 2.02 19.70
CA GLY A 119 34.72 1.35 19.22
C GLY A 119 33.55 1.42 20.21
N VAL A 120 33.84 1.37 21.51
CA VAL A 120 32.86 1.49 22.61
C VAL A 120 32.36 2.93 22.71
N ASN A 121 33.29 3.89 22.63
CA ASN A 121 32.95 5.31 22.67
C ASN A 121 32.06 5.72 21.49
N VAL A 122 32.32 5.23 20.28
CA VAL A 122 31.46 5.51 19.11
C VAL A 122 30.06 4.95 19.32
N ALA A 123 29.90 3.71 19.81
CA ALA A 123 28.58 3.14 20.08
C ALA A 123 27.78 3.98 21.09
N ALA A 124 28.40 4.36 22.21
CA ALA A 124 27.77 5.22 23.22
C ALA A 124 27.40 6.61 22.69
N ARG A 125 28.22 7.18 21.79
CA ARG A 125 27.92 8.47 21.17
C ARG A 125 26.80 8.39 20.13
N LEU A 126 26.67 7.26 19.43
CA LEU A 126 25.54 7.01 18.53
C LEU A 126 24.23 6.85 19.32
N GLU A 127 24.26 6.13 20.45
CA GLU A 127 23.13 6.03 21.38
C GLU A 127 22.69 7.41 21.88
N GLY A 128 23.64 8.22 22.36
CA GLY A 128 23.30 9.52 22.95
C GLY A 128 22.66 10.54 22.00
N ILE A 129 22.81 10.36 20.69
CA ILE A 129 22.18 11.19 19.65
C ILE A 129 20.96 10.53 18.99
N ALA A 130 20.66 9.28 19.33
CA ALA A 130 19.48 8.60 18.81
C ALA A 130 18.21 9.20 19.41
N GLU A 131 17.15 9.22 18.61
CA GLU A 131 15.81 9.60 19.09
C GLU A 131 15.25 8.52 20.03
N PRO A 132 14.30 8.82 20.93
CA PRO A 132 13.60 7.81 21.72
C PRO A 132 13.00 6.73 20.81
N GLY A 133 13.26 5.46 21.12
CA GLY A 133 12.89 4.36 20.24
C GLY A 133 13.77 4.29 18.98
N GLY A 134 14.97 4.88 18.95
CA GLY A 134 15.86 4.90 17.79
C GLY A 134 16.98 3.85 17.85
N ILE A 135 17.44 3.36 16.69
CA ILE A 135 18.69 2.60 16.54
C ILE A 135 19.57 3.33 15.54
N PHE A 136 20.68 3.88 15.99
CA PHE A 136 21.67 4.53 15.15
C PHE A 136 22.91 3.65 15.01
N ILE A 137 23.43 3.56 13.80
CA ILE A 137 24.55 2.68 13.44
C ILE A 137 25.64 3.46 12.71
N SER A 138 26.89 3.01 12.86
CA SER A 138 28.00 3.53 12.07
C SER A 138 28.01 2.97 10.64
N ARG A 139 28.76 3.62 9.74
CA ARG A 139 28.99 3.13 8.36
C ARG A 139 29.44 1.67 8.31
N GLN A 140 30.34 1.26 9.21
CA GLN A 140 30.89 -0.09 9.22
C GLN A 140 29.84 -1.14 9.58
N VAL A 141 28.87 -0.78 10.43
CA VAL A 141 27.71 -1.65 10.71
C VAL A 141 26.82 -1.71 9.48
N PHE A 142 26.51 -0.55 8.88
CA PHE A 142 25.69 -0.48 7.66
C PHE A 142 26.25 -1.36 6.54
N ASP A 143 27.53 -1.25 6.22
CA ASP A 143 28.18 -2.04 5.16
C ASP A 143 28.11 -3.55 5.40
N GLN A 144 28.03 -3.98 6.67
CA GLN A 144 27.95 -5.39 7.00
C GLN A 144 26.53 -5.94 6.98
N VAL A 145 25.50 -5.11 7.11
CA VAL A 145 24.09 -5.52 7.13
C VAL A 145 23.34 -5.18 5.85
N ASP A 146 23.85 -4.24 5.04
CA ASP A 146 23.30 -3.89 3.75
C ASP A 146 23.22 -5.12 2.84
N GLY A 147 22.05 -5.35 2.25
CA GLY A 147 21.72 -6.55 1.48
C GLY A 147 21.61 -7.87 2.28
N LYS A 148 21.95 -7.91 3.58
CA LYS A 148 21.85 -9.12 4.43
C LYS A 148 20.66 -9.09 5.38
N LEU A 149 20.22 -7.91 5.78
CA LEU A 149 19.04 -7.70 6.60
C LEU A 149 18.02 -6.88 5.82
N ALA A 150 16.76 -7.32 5.82
CA ALA A 150 15.64 -6.60 5.20
C ALA A 150 15.17 -5.44 6.10
N LEU A 151 16.09 -4.52 6.42
CA LEU A 151 15.84 -3.36 7.28
C LEU A 151 15.93 -2.09 6.44
N ARG A 152 14.99 -1.17 6.64
CA ARG A 152 15.08 0.17 6.07
C ARG A 152 16.10 0.97 6.87
N VAL A 153 17.11 1.48 6.18
CA VAL A 153 18.19 2.28 6.78
C VAL A 153 18.23 3.65 6.12
N ARG A 154 18.12 4.71 6.91
CA ARG A 154 18.22 6.10 6.44
C ARG A 154 19.60 6.66 6.74
N LYS A 155 20.25 7.22 5.72
CA LYS A 155 21.52 7.94 5.90
C LYS A 155 21.26 9.30 6.55
N LEU A 156 21.86 9.54 7.73
CA LEU A 156 21.78 10.81 8.44
C LEU A 156 22.98 11.74 8.19
N GLY A 157 23.97 11.25 7.41
CA GLY A 157 25.17 11.98 7.03
C GLY A 157 26.30 11.90 8.07
N SER A 158 27.34 12.68 7.85
CA SER A 158 28.52 12.71 8.71
C SER A 158 28.29 13.59 9.94
N ARG A 159 28.62 13.09 11.13
CA ARG A 159 28.44 13.77 12.42
C ARG A 159 29.76 13.81 13.20
N ASN A 160 30.07 14.97 13.77
CA ASN A 160 31.15 15.11 14.73
C ASN A 160 30.67 14.65 16.11
N LEU A 161 31.18 13.51 16.58
CA LEU A 161 30.83 12.96 17.88
C LEU A 161 31.81 13.46 18.95
N LYS A 162 31.32 13.76 20.14
CA LYS A 162 32.15 14.26 21.26
C LYS A 162 33.30 13.29 21.55
N ASN A 163 34.52 13.81 21.53
CA ASN A 163 35.78 13.09 21.77
C ASN A 163 36.09 11.98 20.74
N ILE A 164 35.54 12.07 19.52
CA ILE A 164 35.91 11.21 18.40
C ILE A 164 36.63 12.07 17.35
N ALA A 165 37.88 11.72 17.04
CA ALA A 165 38.76 12.57 16.23
C ALA A 165 38.31 12.73 14.77
N LYS A 166 37.59 11.75 14.23
CA LYS A 166 37.08 11.76 12.85
C LYS A 166 35.55 11.84 12.85
N PRO A 167 34.94 12.57 11.91
CA PRO A 167 33.51 12.52 11.69
C PRO A 167 33.05 11.08 11.43
N VAL A 168 31.92 10.69 12.02
CA VAL A 168 31.31 9.37 11.84
C VAL A 168 30.08 9.51 10.94
N GLU A 169 30.02 8.75 9.86
CA GLU A 169 28.78 8.63 9.08
C GLU A 169 27.75 7.82 9.87
N VAL A 170 26.60 8.46 10.12
CA VAL A 170 25.51 7.92 10.93
C VAL A 170 24.37 7.50 10.03
N PHE A 171 23.80 6.35 10.36
CA PHE A 171 22.61 5.80 9.73
C PHE A 171 21.58 5.45 10.80
N ALA A 172 20.29 5.67 10.52
CA ALA A 172 19.20 5.26 11.38
C ALA A 172 18.53 4.01 10.81
N ILE A 173 18.31 3.00 11.65
CA ILE A 173 17.48 1.84 11.31
C ILE A 173 16.04 2.19 11.66
N ASP A 174 15.16 2.16 10.67
CA ASP A 174 13.72 2.35 10.87
C ASP A 174 13.15 1.02 11.42
N GLN A 175 12.86 0.98 12.72
CA GLN A 175 12.48 -0.23 13.45
C GLN A 175 11.08 -0.76 13.12
N MET A 176 10.25 0.08 12.51
CA MET A 176 9.00 -0.35 11.87
C MET A 176 9.24 -1.19 10.60
N GLY A 177 10.50 -1.45 10.21
CA GLY A 177 10.88 -2.30 9.09
C GLY A 177 11.10 -3.78 9.44
N ARG A 178 10.01 -4.55 9.60
CA ARG A 178 9.86 -6.03 9.44
C ARG A 178 10.56 -7.02 10.39
N SER A 179 9.80 -7.64 11.29
CA SER A 179 10.11 -8.96 11.87
C SER A 179 9.88 -10.01 10.79
N ASP A 180 10.47 -11.20 10.93
CA ASP A 180 10.48 -12.30 9.93
C ASP A 180 9.10 -12.93 9.62
N GLU A 181 8.01 -12.19 9.87
CA GLU A 181 6.72 -12.32 9.22
C GLU A 181 6.47 -11.02 8.45
N ALA A 182 6.68 -11.06 7.14
CA ALA A 182 6.55 -9.89 6.28
C ALA A 182 5.12 -9.32 6.31
N PRO A 183 4.88 -8.03 6.63
CA PRO A 183 3.64 -7.38 6.24
C PRO A 183 3.84 -6.80 4.85
N GLU A 184 3.28 -7.49 3.87
CA GLU A 184 2.50 -7.01 2.71
C GLU A 184 2.53 -5.49 2.36
N ARG A 185 2.58 -4.52 3.28
CA ARG A 185 2.53 -3.07 2.98
C ARG A 185 3.65 -2.55 2.07
N ASP A 186 4.88 -3.04 2.18
CA ASP A 186 6.04 -2.52 1.41
C ASP A 186 6.07 -2.99 -0.07
N ARG A 187 5.47 -4.14 -0.39
CA ARG A 187 5.37 -4.61 -1.78
C ARG A 187 4.39 -3.76 -2.61
N ALA A 188 3.39 -3.18 -1.95
CA ALA A 188 2.42 -2.30 -2.58
C ALA A 188 3.00 -0.91 -2.90
N GLU A 189 3.86 -0.36 -2.02
CA GLU A 189 4.55 0.91 -2.27
C GLU A 189 5.67 0.79 -3.32
N GLN A 190 6.28 -0.40 -3.45
CA GLN A 190 7.30 -0.70 -4.47
C GLN A 190 6.78 -1.53 -5.65
N ALA A 191 5.46 -1.65 -5.84
CA ALA A 191 4.92 -2.32 -7.02
C ALA A 191 5.24 -1.47 -8.25
N ILE A 192 6.40 -1.71 -8.88
CA ILE A 192 6.77 -1.03 -10.11
C ILE A 192 5.74 -1.44 -11.16
N GLN A 193 4.89 -0.50 -11.55
CA GLN A 193 3.96 -0.69 -12.64
C GLN A 193 4.76 -0.78 -13.94
N LYS A 194 4.65 -1.92 -14.64
CA LYS A 194 5.25 -2.09 -15.97
C LYS A 194 4.17 -1.88 -17.03
N VAL A 195 4.22 -0.73 -17.70
CA VAL A 195 3.33 -0.42 -18.83
C VAL A 195 3.83 -1.11 -20.09
N LYS A 196 2.90 -1.73 -20.82
CA LYS A 196 3.10 -2.43 -22.08
C LYS A 196 1.97 -2.04 -23.04
N TYR A 197 2.15 -2.36 -24.31
CA TYR A 197 1.17 -2.09 -25.35
C TYR A 197 0.89 -3.35 -26.16
N CYS A 198 -0.36 -3.51 -26.58
CA CYS A 198 -0.78 -4.46 -27.60
C CYS A 198 -1.73 -3.78 -28.58
N ARG A 199 -2.18 -4.51 -29.61
CA ARG A 199 -3.15 -4.01 -30.59
C ARG A 199 -4.37 -4.92 -30.61
N ALA A 200 -5.55 -4.32 -30.53
CA ALA A 200 -6.81 -4.99 -30.75
C ALA A 200 -6.95 -5.41 -32.23
N PRO A 201 -7.88 -6.34 -32.55
CA PRO A 201 -8.09 -6.83 -33.92
C PRO A 201 -8.42 -5.72 -34.95
N ASP A 202 -9.06 -4.64 -34.50
CA ASP A 202 -9.38 -3.45 -35.30
C ASP A 202 -8.22 -2.44 -35.41
N GLY A 203 -7.06 -2.76 -34.84
CA GLY A 203 -5.84 -1.97 -34.94
C GLY A 203 -5.63 -0.96 -33.80
N VAL A 204 -6.63 -0.75 -32.93
CA VAL A 204 -6.54 0.16 -31.78
C VAL A 204 -5.39 -0.27 -30.86
N ARG A 205 -4.47 0.64 -30.55
CA ARG A 205 -3.41 0.37 -29.57
C ARG A 205 -3.96 0.50 -28.15
N LEU A 206 -3.79 -0.57 -27.39
CA LEU A 206 -4.20 -0.65 -25.99
C LEU A 206 -2.97 -0.64 -25.08
N ALA A 207 -2.99 0.22 -24.07
CA ALA A 207 -1.99 0.25 -23.01
C ALA A 207 -2.46 -0.58 -21.81
N TYR A 208 -1.60 -1.47 -21.31
CA TYR A 208 -1.86 -2.24 -20.11
C TYR A 208 -0.66 -2.24 -19.17
N ALA A 209 -0.95 -2.47 -17.89
CA ALA A 209 0.00 -2.45 -16.81
C ALA A 209 -0.07 -3.76 -16.03
N ILE A 210 1.10 -4.23 -15.60
CA ILE A 210 1.24 -5.30 -14.63
C ILE A 210 1.94 -4.75 -13.39
N SER A 211 1.36 -4.98 -12.22
CA SER A 211 1.91 -4.56 -10.94
C SER A 211 1.69 -5.63 -9.87
N GLY A 212 2.53 -5.64 -8.85
CA GLY A 212 2.40 -6.56 -7.72
C GLY A 212 2.94 -7.96 -7.96
N SER A 213 2.66 -8.83 -7.00
CA SER A 213 3.12 -10.22 -6.98
C SER A 213 2.07 -11.09 -6.30
N GLY A 214 1.85 -12.31 -6.79
CA GLY A 214 0.90 -13.25 -6.18
C GLY A 214 -0.03 -13.86 -7.24
N PRO A 215 -1.20 -14.37 -6.82
CA PRO A 215 -2.25 -14.81 -7.74
C PRO A 215 -2.63 -13.71 -8.73
N ILE A 216 -3.00 -14.10 -9.95
CA ILE A 216 -3.46 -13.15 -10.97
C ILE A 216 -4.78 -12.52 -10.53
N LEU A 217 -4.93 -11.21 -10.76
CA LEU A 217 -6.21 -10.52 -10.73
C LEU A 217 -6.28 -9.61 -11.96
N VAL A 218 -7.27 -9.83 -12.83
CA VAL A 218 -7.51 -8.95 -13.97
C VAL A 218 -8.58 -7.94 -13.58
N LYS A 219 -8.29 -6.66 -13.73
CA LYS A 219 -9.28 -5.58 -13.60
C LYS A 219 -9.67 -5.09 -14.99
N SER A 220 -10.95 -5.20 -15.33
CA SER A 220 -11.46 -4.59 -16.56
C SER A 220 -11.27 -3.07 -16.52
N ALA A 221 -11.05 -2.46 -17.68
CA ALA A 221 -11.04 -1.01 -17.77
C ALA A 221 -12.42 -0.43 -17.36
N ASN A 222 -12.39 0.80 -16.87
CA ASN A 222 -13.58 1.58 -16.62
C ASN A 222 -13.31 3.01 -17.06
N TRP A 223 -14.37 3.71 -17.47
CA TRP A 223 -14.28 5.12 -17.75
C TRP A 223 -14.36 5.89 -16.43
N MET A 224 -13.38 6.72 -16.08
CA MET A 224 -12.21 7.17 -16.86
C MET A 224 -10.93 6.67 -16.21
N ASN A 225 -9.95 6.27 -17.00
CA ASN A 225 -8.71 5.72 -16.47
C ASN A 225 -7.46 6.15 -17.24
N HIS A 226 -6.35 6.19 -16.51
CA HIS A 226 -5.01 6.44 -17.02
C HIS A 226 -3.98 5.68 -16.19
N LEU A 227 -3.19 4.84 -16.85
CA LEU A 227 -2.23 3.95 -16.19
C LEU A 227 -1.22 4.71 -15.32
N GLU A 228 -0.60 5.78 -15.79
CA GLU A 228 0.36 6.52 -14.95
C GLU A 228 -0.30 7.48 -13.96
N TYR A 229 -1.28 8.28 -14.42
CA TYR A 229 -1.88 9.32 -13.57
C TYR A 229 -2.66 8.72 -12.39
N ASP A 230 -3.43 7.65 -12.59
CA ASP A 230 -4.17 7.03 -11.50
C ASP A 230 -3.25 6.35 -10.48
N TRP A 231 -2.04 5.97 -10.88
CA TRP A 231 -1.09 5.28 -10.00
C TRP A 231 -0.56 6.18 -8.88
N GLU A 232 -0.48 7.48 -9.15
CA GLU A 232 -0.07 8.51 -8.19
C GLU A 232 -1.25 9.27 -7.56
N SER A 233 -2.44 9.17 -8.16
CA SER A 233 -3.64 9.88 -7.68
C SER A 233 -4.06 9.43 -6.28
N PRO A 234 -4.32 10.35 -5.32
CA PRO A 234 -4.83 10.00 -3.99
C PRO A 234 -6.22 9.34 -4.01
N ILE A 235 -6.92 9.39 -5.15
CA ILE A 235 -8.22 8.74 -5.35
C ILE A 235 -8.05 7.25 -5.65
N TRP A 236 -7.06 6.89 -6.47
CA TRP A 236 -6.92 5.52 -7.00
C TRP A 236 -5.72 4.75 -6.48
N ARG A 237 -4.66 5.44 -6.03
CA ARG A 237 -3.41 4.81 -5.60
C ARG A 237 -3.64 3.73 -4.55
N HIS A 238 -4.56 3.96 -3.61
CA HIS A 238 -4.83 3.04 -2.51
C HIS A 238 -5.49 1.76 -3.02
N VAL A 239 -6.41 1.87 -3.98
CA VAL A 239 -7.03 0.73 -4.67
C VAL A 239 -5.98 -0.09 -5.43
N PHE A 240 -5.19 0.54 -6.29
CA PHE A 240 -4.28 -0.19 -7.18
C PHE A 240 -3.08 -0.76 -6.44
N ARG A 241 -2.47 -0.01 -5.51
CA ARG A 241 -1.40 -0.53 -4.67
C ARG A 241 -1.93 -1.57 -3.69
N GLY A 242 -3.13 -1.38 -3.15
CA GLY A 242 -3.80 -2.35 -2.28
C GLY A 242 -4.07 -3.69 -2.99
N LEU A 243 -4.62 -3.67 -4.21
CA LEU A 243 -4.83 -4.88 -5.00
C LEU A 243 -3.50 -5.53 -5.42
N SER A 244 -2.51 -4.73 -5.84
CA SER A 244 -1.16 -5.20 -6.22
C SER A 244 -0.37 -5.77 -5.05
N ARG A 245 -0.81 -5.53 -3.82
CA ARG A 245 -0.21 -6.08 -2.61
C ARG A 245 -0.31 -7.60 -2.56
N ASP A 246 -1.52 -8.08 -2.86
CA ASP A 246 -1.93 -9.46 -2.66
C ASP A 246 -2.01 -10.21 -4.00
N HIS A 247 -1.93 -9.49 -5.13
CA HIS A 247 -2.10 -10.03 -6.47
C HIS A 247 -1.05 -9.52 -7.45
N THR A 248 -0.78 -10.31 -8.49
CA THR A 248 -0.29 -9.77 -9.76
C THR A 248 -1.47 -9.17 -10.51
N LEU A 249 -1.63 -7.85 -10.34
CA LEU A 249 -2.72 -7.07 -10.90
C LEU A 249 -2.42 -6.74 -12.37
N ILE A 250 -3.37 -7.07 -13.24
CA ILE A 250 -3.38 -6.66 -14.64
C ILE A 250 -4.52 -5.65 -14.81
N ARG A 251 -4.19 -4.43 -15.23
CA ARG A 251 -5.17 -3.39 -15.56
C ARG A 251 -4.77 -2.71 -16.87
N TYR A 252 -5.70 -2.05 -17.52
CA TYR A 252 -5.46 -1.40 -18.82
C TYR A 252 -6.32 -0.16 -18.97
N ASP A 253 -5.85 0.77 -19.81
CA ASP A 253 -6.65 1.93 -20.21
C ASP A 253 -7.61 1.51 -21.32
N ALA A 254 -8.88 1.86 -21.18
CA ALA A 254 -9.86 1.52 -22.22
C ALA A 254 -9.49 2.22 -23.54
N ARG A 255 -9.89 1.64 -24.68
CA ARG A 255 -9.92 2.39 -25.94
C ARG A 255 -10.63 3.74 -25.73
N GLY A 256 -10.12 4.80 -26.34
CA GLY A 256 -10.61 6.16 -26.11
C GLY A 256 -10.05 6.85 -24.86
N ASN A 257 -9.17 6.19 -24.08
CA ASN A 257 -8.72 6.68 -22.78
C ASN A 257 -7.21 6.55 -22.51
N GLY A 258 -6.71 7.43 -21.66
CA GLY A 258 -5.42 7.31 -20.98
C GLY A 258 -4.26 7.16 -21.96
N MET A 259 -3.50 6.08 -21.83
CA MET A 259 -2.36 5.77 -22.69
C MET A 259 -2.72 4.89 -23.90
N SER A 260 -3.97 4.43 -24.01
CA SER A 260 -4.51 3.77 -25.21
C SER A 260 -4.83 4.82 -26.29
N ASP A 261 -5.12 4.40 -27.52
CA ASP A 261 -5.52 5.35 -28.57
C ASP A 261 -6.86 6.03 -28.22
N TRP A 262 -6.93 7.35 -28.42
CA TRP A 262 -8.12 8.15 -28.09
C TRP A 262 -9.10 8.26 -29.24
N ASP A 263 -8.58 8.36 -30.46
CA ASP A 263 -9.40 8.46 -31.66
C ASP A 263 -9.72 7.05 -32.14
N VAL A 264 -10.95 6.62 -31.87
CA VAL A 264 -11.42 5.27 -32.14
C VAL A 264 -12.79 5.32 -32.82
N ASP A 265 -12.93 4.51 -33.87
CA ASP A 265 -14.16 4.45 -34.64
C ASP A 265 -15.28 3.78 -33.84
N GLU A 266 -14.99 2.66 -33.17
CA GLU A 266 -15.98 1.88 -32.45
C GLU A 266 -15.84 1.98 -30.92
N LEU A 267 -16.93 2.43 -30.27
CA LEU A 267 -17.16 2.34 -28.84
C LEU A 267 -18.44 1.50 -28.63
N SER A 268 -18.27 0.24 -28.23
CA SER A 268 -19.36 -0.70 -28.04
C SER A 268 -19.01 -1.72 -26.95
N LEU A 269 -20.02 -2.36 -26.35
CA LEU A 269 -19.80 -3.44 -25.38
C LEU A 269 -18.90 -4.54 -25.95
N ASP A 270 -19.15 -4.93 -27.21
CA ASP A 270 -18.39 -6.00 -27.87
C ASP A 270 -16.94 -5.58 -28.15
N ALA A 271 -16.71 -4.33 -28.53
CA ALA A 271 -15.37 -3.77 -28.69
C ALA A 271 -14.58 -3.80 -27.36
N TRP A 272 -15.20 -3.40 -26.25
CA TRP A 272 -14.55 -3.46 -24.93
C TRP A 272 -14.33 -4.89 -24.40
N VAL A 273 -15.21 -5.83 -24.75
CA VAL A 273 -15.01 -7.27 -24.47
C VAL A 273 -13.83 -7.81 -25.30
N SER A 274 -13.74 -7.43 -26.58
CA SER A 274 -12.63 -7.79 -27.46
C SER A 274 -11.29 -7.18 -26.98
N ASP A 275 -11.31 -5.96 -26.45
CA ASP A 275 -10.14 -5.35 -25.83
C ASP A 275 -9.68 -6.14 -24.62
N LEU A 276 -10.61 -6.50 -23.72
CA LEU A 276 -10.29 -7.31 -22.55
C LEU A 276 -9.63 -8.63 -22.95
N GLU A 277 -10.20 -9.34 -23.93
CA GLU A 277 -9.63 -10.56 -24.51
C GLU A 277 -8.19 -10.34 -25.01
N THR A 278 -7.99 -9.29 -25.80
CA THR A 278 -6.67 -8.92 -26.35
C THR A 278 -5.64 -8.66 -25.24
N ILE A 279 -6.04 -7.96 -24.17
CA ILE A 279 -5.16 -7.65 -23.04
C ILE A 279 -4.76 -8.91 -22.29
N VAL A 280 -5.70 -9.82 -22.02
CA VAL A 280 -5.41 -11.03 -21.24
C VAL A 280 -4.57 -12.02 -22.04
N ASP A 281 -4.76 -12.08 -23.36
CA ASP A 281 -3.91 -12.87 -24.26
C ASP A 281 -2.50 -12.29 -24.34
N ALA A 282 -2.37 -10.97 -24.50
CA ALA A 282 -1.07 -10.28 -24.49
C ALA A 282 -0.35 -10.37 -23.14
N ALA A 283 -1.09 -10.53 -22.04
CA ALA A 283 -0.53 -10.77 -20.71
C ALA A 283 -0.19 -12.26 -20.46
N GLY A 284 -0.63 -13.17 -21.34
CA GLY A 284 -0.38 -14.60 -21.23
C GLY A 284 -1.19 -15.30 -20.14
N VAL A 285 -2.37 -14.78 -19.78
CA VAL A 285 -3.20 -15.34 -18.71
C VAL A 285 -4.40 -16.10 -19.28
N GLN A 286 -4.53 -17.37 -18.89
CA GLN A 286 -5.54 -18.28 -19.43
C GLN A 286 -6.82 -18.28 -18.60
N ARG A 287 -6.69 -18.40 -17.27
CA ARG A 287 -7.80 -18.39 -16.31
C ARG A 287 -7.52 -17.48 -15.13
N PHE A 288 -8.45 -16.59 -14.77
CA PHE A 288 -8.23 -15.54 -13.79
C PHE A 288 -9.52 -15.06 -13.10
N PRO A 289 -9.44 -14.52 -11.87
CA PRO A 289 -10.48 -13.66 -11.31
C PRO A 289 -10.58 -12.35 -12.10
N LEU A 290 -11.81 -11.90 -12.32
CA LEU A 290 -12.11 -10.67 -13.08
C LEU A 290 -12.84 -9.66 -12.19
N LEU A 291 -12.22 -8.49 -11.99
CA LEU A 291 -12.78 -7.35 -11.27
C LEU A 291 -13.30 -6.30 -12.26
N GLY A 292 -14.61 -6.05 -12.23
CA GLY A 292 -15.27 -4.93 -12.89
C GLY A 292 -15.60 -3.83 -11.89
N MET A 293 -15.35 -2.57 -12.28
CA MET A 293 -15.79 -1.39 -11.52
C MET A 293 -16.62 -0.47 -12.41
N SER A 294 -17.72 0.08 -11.89
CA SER A 294 -18.62 0.96 -12.66
C SER A 294 -19.12 0.27 -13.95
N GLN A 295 -18.99 0.91 -15.10
CA GLN A 295 -19.24 0.29 -16.42
C GLN A 295 -18.45 -1.00 -16.65
N GLY A 296 -17.25 -1.11 -16.07
CA GLY A 296 -16.43 -2.33 -16.14
C GLY A 296 -17.17 -3.58 -15.66
N CYS A 297 -18.21 -3.41 -14.82
CA CYS A 297 -19.09 -4.50 -14.42
C CYS A 297 -19.86 -5.10 -15.61
N ALA A 298 -20.40 -4.26 -16.49
CA ALA A 298 -21.16 -4.75 -17.64
C ALA A 298 -20.25 -5.48 -18.65
N ILE A 299 -19.05 -4.95 -18.86
CA ILE A 299 -18.00 -5.58 -19.69
C ILE A 299 -17.59 -6.92 -19.08
N SER A 300 -17.33 -6.95 -17.76
CA SER A 300 -16.90 -8.17 -17.06
C SER A 300 -17.97 -9.26 -17.06
N VAL A 301 -19.26 -8.90 -16.91
CA VAL A 301 -20.36 -9.86 -17.05
C VAL A 301 -20.43 -10.39 -18.48
N ALA A 302 -20.39 -9.52 -19.49
CA ALA A 302 -20.43 -9.95 -20.89
C ALA A 302 -19.26 -10.87 -21.24
N TYR A 303 -18.06 -10.58 -20.74
CA TYR A 303 -16.87 -11.42 -20.91
C TYR A 303 -17.02 -12.78 -20.21
N ALA A 304 -17.49 -12.80 -18.95
CA ALA A 304 -17.67 -14.04 -18.18
C ALA A 304 -18.75 -14.96 -18.76
N VAL A 305 -19.79 -14.40 -19.40
CA VAL A 305 -20.80 -15.19 -20.13
C VAL A 305 -20.21 -15.80 -21.41
N ARG A 306 -19.36 -15.05 -22.12
CA ARG A 306 -18.76 -15.50 -23.39
C ARG A 306 -17.62 -16.51 -23.17
N TYR A 307 -16.86 -16.35 -22.10
CA TYR A 307 -15.67 -17.15 -21.79
C TYR A 307 -15.66 -17.65 -20.33
N PRO A 308 -16.67 -18.43 -19.91
CA PRO A 308 -16.80 -18.87 -18.51
C PRO A 308 -15.62 -19.75 -18.05
N GLU A 309 -14.95 -20.44 -18.96
CA GLU A 309 -13.74 -21.24 -18.68
C GLU A 309 -12.52 -20.39 -18.33
N ARG A 310 -12.46 -19.15 -18.81
CA ARG A 310 -11.37 -18.21 -18.56
C ARG A 310 -11.57 -17.39 -17.28
N VAL A 311 -12.80 -17.28 -16.77
CA VAL A 311 -13.08 -16.54 -15.54
C VAL A 311 -13.20 -17.51 -14.36
N SER A 312 -12.38 -17.37 -13.33
CA SER A 312 -12.51 -18.20 -12.13
C SER A 312 -13.53 -17.63 -11.14
N HIS A 313 -13.55 -16.31 -10.98
CA HIS A 313 -14.41 -15.57 -10.08
C HIS A 313 -14.74 -14.21 -10.70
N LEU A 314 -15.96 -13.71 -10.47
CA LEU A 314 -16.39 -12.40 -10.93
C LEU A 314 -16.63 -11.47 -9.74
N VAL A 315 -15.91 -10.35 -9.70
CA VAL A 315 -16.09 -9.32 -8.67
C VAL A 315 -16.59 -8.05 -9.33
N LEU A 316 -17.71 -7.52 -8.88
CA LEU A 316 -18.38 -6.35 -9.45
C LEU A 316 -18.52 -5.27 -8.37
N TYR A 317 -18.05 -4.06 -8.65
CA TYR A 317 -18.18 -2.92 -7.72
C TYR A 317 -18.85 -1.72 -8.39
N GLY A 318 -19.89 -1.16 -7.74
CA GLY A 318 -20.54 0.08 -8.19
C GLY A 318 -21.16 -0.03 -9.60
N GLY A 319 -21.53 -1.23 -10.02
CA GLY A 319 -21.93 -1.54 -11.40
C GLY A 319 -23.41 -1.43 -11.69
N PHE A 320 -23.78 -1.69 -12.95
CA PHE A 320 -25.16 -1.83 -13.38
C PHE A 320 -25.30 -2.82 -14.53
N ALA A 321 -26.50 -3.42 -14.66
CA ALA A 321 -26.87 -4.24 -15.81
C ALA A 321 -27.56 -3.44 -16.93
N LEU A 322 -28.29 -2.38 -16.54
CA LEU A 322 -29.04 -1.50 -17.44
C LEU A 322 -28.48 -0.08 -17.35
N GLY A 323 -28.13 0.49 -18.50
CA GLY A 323 -27.59 1.84 -18.62
C GLY A 323 -28.63 2.92 -18.29
N GLY A 324 -28.16 4.07 -17.83
CA GLY A 324 -29.04 5.11 -17.28
C GLY A 324 -30.06 5.72 -18.26
N LYS A 325 -29.86 5.58 -19.58
CA LYS A 325 -30.87 6.02 -20.57
C LYS A 325 -32.04 5.04 -20.71
N LYS A 326 -31.84 3.79 -20.30
CA LYS A 326 -32.84 2.71 -20.36
C LYS A 326 -33.55 2.47 -19.02
N ARG A 327 -33.17 3.21 -17.97
CA ARG A 327 -33.82 3.19 -16.65
C ARG A 327 -35.05 4.12 -16.65
N ALA A 328 -35.04 5.17 -15.83
CA ALA A 328 -36.16 6.10 -15.72
C ALA A 328 -36.10 7.20 -16.81
N PRO A 329 -37.25 7.70 -17.33
CA PRO A 329 -37.28 8.78 -18.31
C PRO A 329 -36.52 10.05 -17.87
N ALA A 330 -36.66 10.47 -16.62
CA ALA A 330 -35.93 11.61 -16.06
C ALA A 330 -34.41 11.40 -16.05
N GLU A 331 -33.96 10.15 -15.87
CA GLU A 331 -32.53 9.82 -15.92
C GLU A 331 -31.98 9.92 -17.35
N LYS A 332 -32.76 9.46 -18.34
CA LYS A 332 -32.44 9.63 -19.76
C LYS A 332 -32.31 11.12 -20.13
N GLU A 333 -33.26 11.95 -19.74
CA GLU A 333 -33.22 13.40 -20.01
C GLU A 333 -31.98 14.06 -19.37
N ARG A 334 -31.73 13.78 -18.09
CA ARG A 334 -30.54 14.26 -17.37
C ARG A 334 -29.24 13.86 -18.08
N ARG A 335 -29.15 12.61 -18.56
CA ARG A 335 -27.97 12.12 -19.27
C ARG A 335 -27.79 12.78 -20.65
N ASN A 336 -28.87 13.01 -21.39
CA ASN A 336 -28.80 13.72 -22.67
C ASN A 336 -28.32 15.17 -22.49
N ALA A 337 -28.79 15.86 -21.45
CA ALA A 337 -28.30 17.19 -21.10
C ALA A 337 -26.81 17.16 -20.73
N MET A 338 -26.40 16.22 -19.88
CA MET A 338 -24.99 16.04 -19.51
C MET A 338 -24.10 15.79 -20.74
N THR A 339 -24.53 14.93 -21.67
CA THR A 339 -23.80 14.61 -22.90
C THR A 339 -23.53 15.86 -23.74
N THR A 340 -24.53 16.75 -23.86
CA THR A 340 -24.37 18.03 -24.55
C THR A 340 -23.36 18.92 -23.84
N LEU A 341 -23.45 19.02 -22.51
CA LEU A 341 -22.51 19.83 -21.71
C LEU A 341 -21.09 19.27 -21.75
N MET A 342 -20.90 17.95 -21.82
CA MET A 342 -19.59 17.32 -21.95
C MET A 342 -18.87 17.78 -23.22
N ARG A 343 -19.56 17.80 -24.37
CA ARG A 343 -18.97 18.27 -25.64
C ARG A 343 -18.40 19.69 -25.54
N LEU A 344 -19.04 20.55 -24.74
CA LEU A 344 -18.68 21.96 -24.61
C LEU A 344 -17.68 22.23 -23.46
N GLY A 345 -17.86 21.57 -22.32
CA GLY A 345 -17.19 21.90 -21.06
C GLY A 345 -16.06 20.97 -20.66
N TRP A 346 -15.95 19.78 -21.27
CA TRP A 346 -14.96 18.78 -20.86
C TRP A 346 -13.52 19.25 -21.00
N GLY A 347 -13.19 19.81 -22.16
CA GLY A 347 -11.85 20.28 -22.49
C GLY A 347 -11.57 21.73 -22.09
N ALA A 348 -12.55 22.44 -21.52
CA ALA A 348 -12.44 23.86 -21.21
C ALA A 348 -11.43 24.13 -20.08
N ASP A 349 -10.75 25.27 -20.12
CA ASP A 349 -9.83 25.66 -19.04
C ASP A 349 -10.56 25.82 -17.70
N ASN A 350 -11.78 26.37 -17.73
CA ASN A 350 -12.63 26.45 -16.55
C ASN A 350 -13.12 25.04 -16.13
N PRO A 351 -12.79 24.58 -14.90
CA PRO A 351 -13.18 23.25 -14.43
C PRO A 351 -14.64 23.14 -13.99
N SER A 352 -15.46 24.20 -14.00
CA SER A 352 -16.83 24.17 -13.43
C SER A 352 -17.69 23.02 -13.94
N PHE A 353 -17.61 22.69 -15.24
CA PHE A 353 -18.33 21.54 -15.78
C PHE A 353 -17.82 20.22 -15.19
N ARG A 354 -16.49 20.02 -15.19
CA ARG A 354 -15.84 18.83 -14.61
C ARG A 354 -16.10 18.70 -13.12
N GLN A 355 -16.19 19.83 -12.40
CA GLN A 355 -16.50 19.88 -10.97
C GLN A 355 -17.89 19.33 -10.66
N MET A 356 -18.88 19.60 -11.51
CA MET A 356 -20.21 18.99 -11.37
C MET A 356 -20.12 17.46 -11.46
N PHE A 357 -19.33 16.94 -12.39
CA PHE A 357 -19.12 15.51 -12.56
C PHE A 357 -18.36 14.90 -11.37
N THR A 358 -17.31 15.58 -10.90
CA THR A 358 -16.56 15.25 -9.69
C THR A 358 -17.46 15.14 -8.46
N GLY A 359 -18.38 16.10 -8.28
CA GLY A 359 -19.34 16.09 -7.17
C GLY A 359 -20.32 14.93 -7.18
N LEU A 360 -20.50 14.25 -8.33
CA LEU A 360 -21.29 13.02 -8.39
C LEU A 360 -20.44 11.78 -8.08
N PHE A 361 -19.16 11.77 -8.47
CA PHE A 361 -18.27 10.61 -8.26
C PHE A 361 -17.71 10.54 -6.84
N ILE A 362 -17.27 11.67 -6.31
CA ILE A 362 -16.62 11.80 -5.01
C ILE A 362 -17.17 13.00 -4.22
N PRO A 363 -18.48 13.06 -3.94
CA PRO A 363 -19.09 14.15 -3.14
C PRO A 363 -18.40 14.39 -1.78
N GLY A 364 -17.80 13.37 -1.18
CA GLY A 364 -17.05 13.46 0.09
C GLY A 364 -15.55 13.74 -0.07
N GLY A 365 -15.05 14.00 -1.29
CA GLY A 365 -13.64 14.28 -1.55
C GLY A 365 -13.20 15.65 -1.04
N THR A 366 -11.92 15.76 -0.66
CA THR A 366 -11.30 17.06 -0.36
C THR A 366 -11.22 17.93 -1.61
N HIS A 367 -11.00 19.25 -1.46
CA HIS A 367 -10.78 20.13 -2.60
C HIS A 367 -9.61 19.68 -3.47
N GLU A 368 -8.51 19.22 -2.87
CA GLU A 368 -7.35 18.69 -3.59
C GLU A 368 -7.72 17.45 -4.41
N GLN A 369 -8.48 16.51 -3.82
CA GLN A 369 -8.95 15.33 -4.55
C GLN A 369 -9.90 15.73 -5.69
N ALA A 370 -10.78 16.71 -5.46
CA ALA A 370 -11.68 17.20 -6.49
C ALA A 370 -10.91 17.84 -7.68
N ASP A 371 -9.89 18.65 -7.40
CA ASP A 371 -9.04 19.27 -8.42
C ASP A 371 -8.26 18.22 -9.23
N ILE A 372 -7.73 17.20 -8.57
CA ILE A 372 -7.05 16.08 -9.22
C ILE A 372 -8.03 15.30 -10.10
N PHE A 373 -9.26 15.05 -9.66
CA PHE A 373 -10.27 14.36 -10.47
C PHE A 373 -10.76 15.22 -11.65
N ASN A 374 -10.86 16.53 -11.48
CA ASN A 374 -11.14 17.47 -12.57
C ASN A 374 -10.04 17.42 -13.64
N GLU A 375 -8.77 17.30 -13.22
CA GLU A 375 -7.66 17.23 -14.15
C GLU A 375 -7.56 15.86 -14.82
N LEU A 376 -7.78 14.76 -14.08
CA LEU A 376 -7.94 13.42 -14.64
C LEU A 376 -8.97 13.44 -15.77
N GLN A 377 -10.10 14.12 -15.54
CA GLN A 377 -11.16 14.17 -16.53
C GLN A 377 -10.68 14.71 -17.89
N ARG A 378 -9.93 15.80 -17.86
CA ARG A 378 -9.34 16.42 -19.07
C ARG A 378 -8.18 15.61 -19.66
N ARG A 379 -7.36 14.97 -18.81
CA ARG A 379 -6.14 14.26 -19.21
C ARG A 379 -6.37 12.89 -19.83
N THR A 380 -7.53 12.31 -19.64
CA THR A 380 -7.75 10.91 -19.99
C THR A 380 -8.52 10.73 -21.28
N THR A 381 -9.27 11.72 -21.78
CA THR A 381 -10.04 11.55 -23.02
C THR A 381 -10.42 12.90 -23.63
N SER A 382 -10.70 12.92 -24.94
CA SER A 382 -11.17 14.12 -25.64
C SER A 382 -12.62 14.45 -25.31
N PRO A 383 -13.09 15.70 -25.46
CA PRO A 383 -14.49 16.07 -25.22
C PRO A 383 -15.49 15.25 -26.03
N GLU A 384 -15.19 15.00 -27.31
CA GLU A 384 -16.07 14.22 -28.18
C GLU A 384 -16.06 12.74 -27.78
N CYS A 385 -14.90 12.18 -27.47
CA CYS A 385 -14.80 10.80 -26.99
C CYS A 385 -15.54 10.64 -25.66
N ALA A 386 -15.38 11.57 -24.71
CA ALA A 386 -16.11 11.60 -23.44
C ALA A 386 -17.63 11.55 -23.65
N ALA A 387 -18.15 12.42 -24.51
CA ALA A 387 -19.58 12.47 -24.82
C ALA A 387 -20.07 11.16 -25.45
N ARG A 388 -19.35 10.63 -26.44
CA ARG A 388 -19.67 9.32 -27.07
C ARG A 388 -19.66 8.20 -26.03
N TYR A 389 -18.66 8.17 -25.15
CA TYR A 389 -18.54 7.17 -24.08
C TYR A 389 -19.76 7.21 -23.15
N PHE A 390 -20.10 8.39 -22.65
CA PHE A 390 -21.22 8.57 -21.72
C PHE A 390 -22.58 8.23 -22.35
N ASP A 391 -22.71 8.49 -23.65
CA ASP A 391 -23.89 8.22 -24.47
C ASP A 391 -24.09 6.70 -24.68
N VAL A 392 -23.07 6.01 -25.21
CA VAL A 392 -23.07 4.56 -25.47
C VAL A 392 -23.33 3.76 -24.20
N VAL A 393 -22.66 4.13 -23.11
CA VAL A 393 -22.79 3.45 -21.81
C VAL A 393 -24.16 3.69 -21.19
N GLY A 394 -24.77 4.83 -21.50
CA GLY A 394 -26.16 5.11 -21.15
C GLY A 394 -27.14 4.11 -21.77
N ASP A 395 -26.81 3.56 -22.95
CA ASP A 395 -27.66 2.63 -23.71
C ASP A 395 -27.34 1.14 -23.48
N PHE A 396 -26.40 0.83 -22.57
CA PHE A 396 -26.10 -0.54 -22.19
C PHE A 396 -27.33 -1.30 -21.72
N ASP A 397 -27.41 -2.56 -22.11
CA ASP A 397 -28.38 -3.51 -21.59
C ASP A 397 -27.80 -4.92 -21.64
N ILE A 398 -27.40 -5.43 -20.47
CA ILE A 398 -26.95 -6.80 -20.28
C ILE A 398 -27.88 -7.58 -19.35
N THR A 399 -29.09 -7.07 -19.09
CA THR A 399 -30.05 -7.70 -18.16
C THR A 399 -30.38 -9.14 -18.58
N HIS A 400 -30.50 -9.38 -19.87
CA HIS A 400 -30.74 -10.68 -20.48
C HIS A 400 -29.57 -11.67 -20.30
N ARG A 401 -28.36 -11.21 -19.98
CA ARG A 401 -27.15 -12.05 -19.84
C ARG A 401 -26.88 -12.49 -18.40
N LEU A 402 -27.54 -11.88 -17.40
CA LEU A 402 -27.21 -12.10 -15.99
C LEU A 402 -27.40 -13.57 -15.57
N ALA A 403 -28.48 -14.21 -16.03
CA ALA A 403 -28.79 -15.61 -15.74
C ALA A 403 -27.79 -16.61 -16.37
N ASP A 404 -27.02 -16.16 -17.36
CA ASP A 404 -26.06 -16.99 -18.07
C ASP A 404 -24.69 -17.00 -17.41
N VAL A 405 -24.43 -16.13 -16.43
CA VAL A 405 -23.17 -16.14 -15.65
C VAL A 405 -23.07 -17.45 -14.87
N LYS A 406 -22.00 -18.22 -15.10
CA LYS A 406 -21.77 -19.54 -14.48
C LYS A 406 -20.69 -19.56 -13.40
N VAL A 407 -20.02 -18.43 -13.18
CA VAL A 407 -18.90 -18.32 -12.25
C VAL A 407 -19.37 -17.75 -10.90
N PRO A 408 -18.72 -18.11 -9.78
CA PRO A 408 -18.97 -17.47 -8.50
C PRO A 408 -18.88 -15.95 -8.65
N THR A 409 -19.86 -15.22 -8.10
CA THR A 409 -19.96 -13.77 -8.27
C THR A 409 -20.12 -13.04 -6.93
N LEU A 410 -19.32 -12.00 -6.74
CA LEU A 410 -19.44 -11.03 -5.65
C LEU A 410 -19.82 -9.67 -6.23
N VAL A 411 -20.88 -9.06 -5.69
CA VAL A 411 -21.35 -7.72 -6.04
C VAL A 411 -21.26 -6.82 -4.82
N MET A 412 -20.55 -5.69 -4.96
CA MET A 412 -20.33 -4.70 -3.92
C MET A 412 -20.83 -3.33 -4.39
N HIS A 413 -21.47 -2.57 -3.49
CA HIS A 413 -22.02 -1.26 -3.86
C HIS A 413 -22.12 -0.31 -2.66
N ALA A 414 -21.79 0.96 -2.86
CA ALA A 414 -22.01 2.00 -1.84
C ALA A 414 -23.49 2.39 -1.75
N ARG A 415 -24.02 2.54 -0.54
CA ARG A 415 -25.46 2.82 -0.30
C ARG A 415 -25.92 4.15 -0.88
N GLY A 416 -25.08 5.18 -0.78
CA GLY A 416 -25.40 6.54 -1.22
C GLY A 416 -24.77 6.92 -2.55
N ASP A 417 -24.34 5.96 -3.37
CA ASP A 417 -23.72 6.23 -4.67
C ASP A 417 -24.60 7.12 -5.55
N LEU A 418 -24.12 8.33 -5.84
CA LEU A 418 -24.84 9.35 -6.62
C LEU A 418 -24.74 9.14 -8.14
N MET A 419 -23.79 8.34 -8.60
CA MET A 419 -23.58 8.04 -10.02
C MET A 419 -24.40 6.84 -10.47
N VAL A 420 -24.36 5.76 -9.68
CA VAL A 420 -25.06 4.51 -9.97
C VAL A 420 -25.86 4.12 -8.73
N PRO A 421 -27.20 4.21 -8.76
CA PRO A 421 -28.01 3.90 -7.59
C PRO A 421 -27.82 2.45 -7.15
N ILE A 422 -27.84 2.20 -5.84
CA ILE A 422 -27.65 0.88 -5.24
C ILE A 422 -28.63 -0.17 -5.78
N GLU A 423 -29.82 0.23 -6.20
CA GLU A 423 -30.80 -0.62 -6.87
C GLU A 423 -30.22 -1.32 -8.11
N ALA A 424 -29.33 -0.65 -8.85
CA ALA A 424 -28.66 -1.25 -10.00
C ALA A 424 -27.67 -2.36 -9.60
N GLY A 425 -26.96 -2.19 -8.47
CA GLY A 425 -26.12 -3.24 -7.88
C GLY A 425 -26.95 -4.41 -7.35
N ARG A 426 -28.08 -4.14 -6.71
CA ARG A 426 -29.04 -5.17 -6.27
C ARG A 426 -29.61 -5.95 -7.45
N GLN A 427 -29.94 -5.28 -8.55
CA GLN A 427 -30.40 -5.92 -9.79
C GLN A 427 -29.34 -6.83 -10.39
N LEU A 428 -28.07 -6.40 -10.42
CA LEU A 428 -26.96 -7.25 -10.85
C LEU A 428 -26.88 -8.53 -10.01
N ALA A 429 -26.87 -8.39 -8.68
CA ALA A 429 -26.79 -9.55 -7.78
C ALA A 429 -28.02 -10.47 -7.88
N ALA A 430 -29.22 -9.91 -7.97
CA ALA A 430 -30.45 -10.69 -8.09
C ALA A 430 -30.55 -11.43 -9.43
N GLY A 431 -29.99 -10.89 -10.51
CA GLY A 431 -30.00 -11.51 -11.82
C GLY A 431 -28.94 -12.60 -12.02
N ILE A 432 -27.87 -12.61 -11.22
CA ILE A 432 -26.76 -13.56 -11.36
C ILE A 432 -26.94 -14.74 -10.38
N PRO A 433 -27.03 -15.99 -10.87
CA PRO A 433 -27.20 -17.16 -10.01
C PRO A 433 -26.10 -17.29 -8.96
N GLY A 434 -26.49 -17.36 -7.68
CA GLY A 434 -25.57 -17.57 -6.57
C GLY A 434 -24.70 -16.35 -6.22
N ALA A 435 -24.98 -15.16 -6.77
CA ALA A 435 -24.21 -13.98 -6.45
C ALA A 435 -24.40 -13.53 -4.99
N ARG A 436 -23.30 -13.11 -4.36
CA ARG A 436 -23.31 -12.47 -3.03
C ARG A 436 -23.37 -10.97 -3.20
N PHE A 437 -24.24 -10.29 -2.45
CA PHE A 437 -24.34 -8.83 -2.46
C PHE A 437 -23.85 -8.23 -1.13
N ILE A 438 -23.01 -7.20 -1.21
CA ILE A 438 -22.49 -6.47 -0.06
C ILE A 438 -22.71 -4.97 -0.28
N ALA A 439 -23.34 -4.33 0.71
CA ALA A 439 -23.52 -2.89 0.72
C ALA A 439 -22.51 -2.24 1.66
N PHE A 440 -21.84 -1.19 1.17
CA PHE A 440 -20.95 -0.36 1.96
C PHE A 440 -21.64 0.95 2.37
N GLU A 441 -21.30 1.45 3.56
CA GLU A 441 -21.62 2.83 3.93
C GLU A 441 -20.74 3.78 3.09
N GLY A 442 -21.32 4.88 2.63
CA GLY A 442 -20.64 5.87 1.80
C GLY A 442 -21.54 6.43 0.69
N GLN A 443 -21.17 7.60 0.19
CA GLN A 443 -21.86 8.29 -0.92
C GLN A 443 -20.99 8.40 -2.19
N ASN A 444 -19.70 8.09 -2.06
CA ASN A 444 -18.78 8.16 -3.18
C ASN A 444 -18.98 6.93 -4.08
N HIS A 445 -19.08 7.18 -5.39
CA HIS A 445 -18.99 6.12 -6.38
C HIS A 445 -17.62 5.45 -6.31
N LEU A 446 -16.57 6.27 -6.14
CA LEU A 446 -15.21 5.83 -5.89
C LEU A 446 -14.87 6.04 -4.42
N PHE A 447 -14.91 4.98 -3.61
CA PHE A 447 -14.54 5.09 -2.19
C PHE A 447 -13.12 5.65 -2.03
N LEU A 448 -12.93 6.47 -1.02
CA LEU A 448 -11.65 7.11 -0.71
C LEU A 448 -10.89 6.32 0.36
N GLU A 449 -9.57 6.53 0.43
CA GLU A 449 -8.65 5.77 1.28
C GLU A 449 -9.04 5.75 2.77
N HIS A 450 -9.63 6.85 3.27
CA HIS A 450 -10.01 7.01 4.67
C HIS A 450 -11.42 6.48 5.01
N GLU A 451 -12.19 6.04 4.00
CA GLU A 451 -13.53 5.53 4.22
C GLU A 451 -13.52 4.07 4.70
N PRO A 452 -14.44 3.65 5.58
CA PRO A 452 -14.56 2.25 6.01
C PRO A 452 -14.75 1.26 4.85
N ALA A 453 -15.31 1.73 3.73
CA ALA A 453 -15.46 0.94 2.51
C ALA A 453 -14.12 0.46 1.92
N SER A 454 -13.03 1.23 2.11
CA SER A 454 -11.69 0.91 1.60
C SER A 454 -11.16 -0.40 2.18
N ASP A 455 -11.08 -0.53 3.50
CA ASP A 455 -10.56 -1.74 4.15
C ASP A 455 -11.46 -2.95 3.89
N ARG A 456 -12.78 -2.74 3.96
CA ARG A 456 -13.77 -3.79 3.68
C ARG A 456 -13.69 -4.29 2.25
N PHE A 457 -13.46 -3.42 1.27
CA PHE A 457 -13.31 -3.82 -0.14
C PHE A 457 -12.20 -4.86 -0.32
N PHE A 458 -11.03 -4.65 0.28
CA PHE A 458 -9.93 -5.61 0.19
C PHE A 458 -10.21 -6.90 0.96
N GLU A 459 -10.80 -6.79 2.16
CA GLU A 459 -11.15 -7.95 2.98
C GLU A 459 -12.14 -8.88 2.25
N GLU A 460 -13.22 -8.33 1.70
CA GLU A 460 -14.25 -9.10 1.02
C GLU A 460 -13.72 -9.76 -0.25
N ILE A 461 -12.82 -9.08 -0.99
CA ILE A 461 -12.12 -9.70 -2.13
C ILE A 461 -11.26 -10.88 -1.67
N ARG A 462 -10.44 -10.73 -0.61
CA ARG A 462 -9.60 -11.85 -0.12
C ARG A 462 -10.44 -13.04 0.34
N LEU A 463 -11.51 -12.79 1.09
CA LEU A 463 -12.40 -13.84 1.58
C LEU A 463 -13.11 -14.55 0.42
N PHE A 464 -13.50 -13.80 -0.61
CA PHE A 464 -14.22 -14.35 -1.74
C PHE A 464 -13.32 -15.14 -2.69
N LEU A 465 -12.07 -14.71 -2.89
CA LEU A 465 -11.14 -15.40 -3.78
C LEU A 465 -10.42 -16.60 -3.13
N SER A 466 -10.52 -16.76 -1.82
CA SER A 466 -9.92 -17.89 -1.07
C SER A 466 -10.88 -19.03 -0.74
N GLY A 467 -12.19 -18.79 -0.81
CA GLY A 467 -13.23 -19.81 -0.65
C GLY A 467 -13.70 -20.36 -1.99
#